data_AF-A0A139PES4-F1
#
_entry.id   AF-A0A139PES4-F1
#
_cell.length_a   1.000
_cell.length_b   1.000
_cell.length_c   1.000
_cell.angle_alpha   90.00
_cell.angle_beta   90.00
_cell.angle_gamma   90.00
#
_symmetry.space_group_name_H-M   'P 1'
#
loop_
_entity.id
_entity.type
_entity.pdbx_description
1 polymer ?
#
loop_
_entity_poly.entity_id
_entity_poly.type
_entity_poly.pdbx_seq_one_letter_code
_entity_poly.pdbx_strand_id
1 'polypeptide(L)'
;MCTLLQLDYEPTNIFLSSMSKSSDENDLSNSLPMWKQYADNATGICLTYDRNYLKSLIKEKSDTDDNDSKVEFYRVCYTKELESDDNKVILEQIKIIKKELKKIYLKDSQSRILSEFDIVRYLFKESKYEYEQEYRLIKECNDDEIEIEKNGEMKVPRLFTYLSENLKYSKIKLGPKCDDIDYVAPYIKYVDSGIEVTKSQIPYR
;
A
#
# COMPACT_ATOMS: atom_id res chain seq x y z
N MET A 1 -1.63 9.33 -29.78
CA MET A 1 -2.57 8.85 -28.75
C MET A 1 -2.21 7.44 -28.23
N CYS A 2 -0.94 7.01 -28.26
CA CYS A 2 -0.62 5.59 -27.96
C CYS A 2 0.83 5.37 -27.48
N THR A 3 1.31 6.17 -26.53
CA THR A 3 2.64 5.98 -25.91
C THR A 3 2.57 5.85 -24.40
N LEU A 4 1.61 6.52 -23.75
CA LEU A 4 1.39 6.38 -22.30
C LEU A 4 0.86 4.98 -21.93
N LEU A 5 -0.02 4.39 -22.75
CA LEU A 5 -0.52 3.02 -22.59
C LEU A 5 0.59 1.95 -22.70
N GLN A 6 1.75 2.29 -23.25
CA GLN A 6 2.84 1.34 -23.42
C GLN A 6 3.58 1.08 -22.10
N LEU A 7 3.59 2.05 -21.17
CA LEU A 7 4.22 1.92 -19.84
C LEU A 7 3.37 1.19 -18.81
N ASP A 8 2.09 0.93 -19.10
CA ASP A 8 1.18 0.25 -18.17
C ASP A 8 1.48 -1.25 -18.05
N TYR A 9 2.26 -1.80 -18.99
CA TYR A 9 2.61 -3.22 -19.07
C TYR A 9 4.12 -3.47 -19.03
N GLU A 10 4.94 -2.43 -18.87
CA GLU A 10 6.38 -2.61 -18.68
C GLU A 10 6.64 -3.16 -17.27
N PRO A 11 7.60 -4.07 -17.11
CA PRO A 11 7.99 -4.56 -15.80
C PRO A 11 8.54 -3.42 -14.95
N THR A 12 8.20 -3.45 -13.68
CA THR A 12 8.68 -2.51 -12.66
C THR A 12 9.29 -3.32 -11.53
N ASN A 13 10.37 -2.83 -10.98
CA ASN A 13 11.02 -3.40 -9.81
C ASN A 13 10.46 -2.80 -8.49
N ILE A 14 9.40 -1.99 -8.60
CA ILE A 14 8.73 -1.35 -7.48
C ILE A 14 7.59 -2.23 -6.98
N PHE A 15 7.69 -2.64 -5.73
CA PHE A 15 6.65 -3.38 -5.01
C PHE A 15 6.03 -2.48 -3.96
N LEU A 16 4.73 -2.67 -3.70
CA LEU A 16 4.03 -1.89 -2.70
C LEU A 16 3.09 -2.73 -1.85
N SER A 17 2.85 -2.24 -0.64
CA SER A 17 1.78 -2.69 0.23
C SER A 17 0.97 -1.48 0.69
N SER A 18 -0.35 -1.62 0.70
CA SER A 18 -1.28 -0.55 1.05
C SER A 18 -1.95 -0.82 2.39
N MET A 19 -2.16 0.24 3.16
CA MET A 19 -2.90 0.20 4.42
C MET A 19 -3.75 1.44 4.58
N SER A 20 -4.88 1.32 5.29
CA SER A 20 -5.73 2.46 5.60
C SER A 20 -5.46 3.00 6.99
N LYS A 21 -5.53 4.32 7.15
CA LYS A 21 -5.49 4.93 8.48
C LYS A 21 -6.75 4.55 9.27
N SER A 22 -6.58 3.74 10.30
CA SER A 22 -7.62 3.50 11.30
C SER A 22 -7.56 4.58 12.38
N SER A 23 -8.63 5.35 12.55
CA SER A 23 -8.85 6.22 13.71
C SER A 23 -10.25 5.98 14.28
N ASP A 24 -10.43 6.29 15.57
CA ASP A 24 -11.74 6.23 16.23
C ASP A 24 -12.77 7.16 15.56
N GLU A 25 -12.29 8.20 14.86
CA GLU A 25 -13.13 9.17 14.15
C GLU A 25 -13.67 8.67 12.81
N ASN A 26 -12.97 7.76 12.12
CA ASN A 26 -13.33 7.35 10.75
C ASN A 26 -13.82 5.89 10.67
N ASP A 27 -13.81 5.14 11.79
CA ASP A 27 -14.17 3.72 11.97
C ASP A 27 -14.10 2.86 10.69
N LEU A 28 -13.02 3.01 9.93
CA LEU A 28 -12.87 2.35 8.64
C LEU A 28 -12.75 0.82 8.84
N SER A 29 -12.29 0.43 10.02
CA SER A 29 -12.28 -0.96 10.50
C SER A 29 -13.68 -1.56 10.73
N ASN A 30 -14.75 -0.76 10.72
CA ASN A 30 -16.16 -1.17 10.59
C ASN A 30 -16.81 -0.52 9.37
N SER A 31 -16.11 -0.41 8.26
CA SER A 31 -16.70 0.03 7.00
C SER A 31 -17.23 -1.17 6.21
N LEU A 32 -18.51 -1.15 5.83
CA LEU A 32 -19.12 -2.19 4.97
C LEU A 32 -18.34 -2.34 3.65
N PRO A 33 -17.98 -1.25 2.93
CA PRO A 33 -17.09 -1.32 1.78
C PRO A 33 -15.81 -2.10 2.06
N MET A 34 -15.12 -1.83 3.18
CA MET A 34 -13.87 -2.51 3.52
C MET A 34 -14.06 -4.00 3.73
N TRP A 35 -15.06 -4.39 4.52
CA TRP A 35 -15.36 -5.80 4.78
C TRP A 35 -15.78 -6.55 3.51
N LYS A 36 -16.54 -5.89 2.64
CA LYS A 36 -17.02 -6.50 1.41
C LYS A 36 -15.92 -6.65 0.36
N GLN A 37 -15.09 -5.64 0.18
CA GLN A 37 -14.09 -5.60 -0.90
C GLN A 37 -12.77 -6.26 -0.52
N TYR A 38 -12.30 -6.09 0.72
CA TYR A 38 -10.95 -6.45 1.12
C TYR A 38 -10.88 -7.60 2.13
N ALA A 39 -12.01 -8.07 2.66
CA ALA A 39 -12.06 -9.13 3.66
C ALA A 39 -13.04 -10.26 3.28
N ASP A 40 -13.01 -10.66 2.00
CA ASP A 40 -13.76 -11.79 1.44
C ASP A 40 -15.24 -11.83 1.85
N ASN A 41 -15.99 -10.77 1.53
CA ASN A 41 -17.40 -10.65 1.94
C ASN A 41 -17.62 -10.81 3.46
N ALA A 42 -16.69 -10.28 4.25
CA ALA A 42 -16.73 -10.17 5.70
C ALA A 42 -16.44 -11.46 6.50
N THR A 43 -15.87 -12.49 5.85
CA THR A 43 -15.33 -13.70 6.49
C THR A 43 -13.88 -13.53 6.93
N GLY A 44 -13.15 -12.59 6.33
CA GLY A 44 -11.75 -12.31 6.61
C GLY A 44 -11.49 -11.54 7.89
N ILE A 45 -10.26 -11.04 8.02
CA ILE A 45 -9.78 -10.29 9.20
C ILE A 45 -9.20 -8.94 8.78
N CYS A 46 -9.23 -7.98 9.70
CA CYS A 46 -8.53 -6.71 9.58
C CYS A 46 -7.35 -6.72 10.56
N LEU A 47 -6.15 -6.44 10.03
CA LEU A 47 -4.90 -6.39 10.78
C LEU A 47 -4.50 -4.93 10.99
N THR A 48 -4.27 -4.55 12.24
CA THR A 48 -3.73 -3.23 12.58
C THR A 48 -2.27 -3.37 12.98
N TYR A 49 -1.38 -2.76 12.19
CA TYR A 49 0.05 -2.76 12.48
C TYR A 49 0.37 -2.19 13.86
N ASP A 50 1.42 -2.70 14.48
CA ASP A 50 2.00 -2.06 15.64
C ASP A 50 2.66 -0.72 15.25
N ARG A 51 2.44 0.32 16.04
CA ARG A 51 2.94 1.66 15.73
C ARG A 51 4.46 1.74 15.84
N ASN A 52 5.06 1.01 16.79
CA ASN A 52 6.51 1.04 16.97
C ASN A 52 7.21 0.24 15.88
N TYR A 53 6.59 -0.84 15.40
CA TYR A 53 7.00 -1.54 14.19
C TYR A 53 6.98 -0.64 12.95
N LEU A 54 5.88 0.07 12.68
CA LEU A 54 5.88 1.03 11.55
C LEU A 54 6.97 2.11 11.71
N LYS A 55 7.27 2.52 12.94
CA LYS A 55 8.36 3.47 13.21
C LYS A 55 9.74 2.86 13.00
N SER A 56 9.96 1.56 13.26
CA SER A 56 11.26 0.92 13.03
C SER A 56 11.56 0.88 11.54
N LEU A 57 10.58 0.49 10.73
CA LEU A 57 10.67 0.51 9.26
C LEU A 57 11.05 1.89 8.68
N ILE A 58 10.64 2.99 9.33
CA ILE A 58 10.95 4.36 8.88
C ILE A 58 12.32 4.85 9.39
N LYS A 59 12.81 4.31 10.51
CA LYS A 59 13.95 4.86 11.28
C LYS A 59 15.31 4.28 10.92
N GLU A 60 15.39 3.24 10.10
CA GLU A 60 16.67 2.61 9.71
C GLU A 60 17.49 3.42 8.67
N LYS A 61 17.49 4.74 8.79
CA LYS A 61 18.52 5.58 8.17
C LYS A 61 19.70 5.68 9.14
N SER A 62 20.60 4.72 9.07
CA SER A 62 22.01 4.96 9.41
C SER A 62 22.79 5.02 8.11
N ASP A 63 23.63 6.05 7.94
CA ASP A 63 24.35 6.39 6.69
C ASP A 63 25.42 5.36 6.29
N THR A 64 25.39 4.14 6.82
CA THR A 64 26.48 3.15 6.75
C THR A 64 26.10 1.78 6.20
N ASP A 65 24.82 1.45 6.01
CA ASP A 65 24.41 0.13 5.51
C ASP A 65 23.87 0.22 4.08
N ASP A 66 24.78 0.00 3.11
CA ASP A 66 24.55 0.02 1.66
C ASP A 66 23.71 -1.15 1.12
N ASN A 67 23.22 -2.04 2.01
CA ASN A 67 22.58 -3.30 1.64
C ASN A 67 21.12 -3.43 2.12
N ASP A 68 20.58 -2.46 2.86
CA ASP A 68 19.17 -2.57 3.28
C ASP A 68 18.26 -1.90 2.25
N SER A 69 17.51 -2.74 1.56
CA SER A 69 16.52 -2.37 0.57
C SER A 69 15.53 -1.34 1.15
N LYS A 70 15.61 -0.10 0.64
CA LYS A 70 14.92 1.06 1.21
C LYS A 70 13.40 0.91 1.08
N VAL A 71 12.74 0.70 2.21
CA VAL A 71 11.27 0.76 2.28
C VAL A 71 10.86 2.18 2.61
N GLU A 72 10.07 2.79 1.74
CA GLU A 72 9.58 4.15 1.88
C GLU A 72 8.11 4.17 2.27
N PHE A 73 7.74 5.06 3.19
CA PHE A 73 6.38 5.17 3.72
C PHE A 73 5.72 6.48 3.29
N TYR A 74 4.65 6.36 2.50
CA TYR A 74 3.96 7.49 1.91
C TYR A 74 2.48 7.54 2.29
N ARG A 75 1.95 8.76 2.38
CA ARG A 75 0.49 8.99 2.33
C ARG A 75 0.08 9.14 0.87
N VAL A 76 -1.00 8.47 0.46
CA VAL A 76 -1.57 8.67 -0.88
C VAL A 76 -2.16 10.08 -0.98
N CYS A 77 -1.85 10.76 -2.09
CA CYS A 77 -2.42 12.05 -2.44
C CYS A 77 -3.63 11.85 -3.35
N TYR A 78 -4.80 12.34 -2.92
CA TYR A 78 -6.01 12.27 -3.72
C TYR A 78 -6.12 13.46 -4.67
N THR A 79 -6.65 13.23 -5.88
CA THR A 79 -6.67 14.24 -6.95
C THR A 79 -7.29 15.59 -6.56
N LYS A 80 -8.27 15.62 -5.66
CA LYS A 80 -8.91 16.85 -5.16
C LYS A 80 -7.99 17.66 -4.26
N GLU A 81 -7.07 17.01 -3.56
CA GLU A 81 -6.07 17.70 -2.74
C GLU A 81 -5.13 18.55 -3.59
N LEU A 82 -4.92 18.19 -4.86
CA LEU A 82 -4.09 18.95 -5.79
C LEU A 82 -4.72 20.29 -6.18
N GLU A 83 -6.03 20.45 -6.03
CA GLU A 83 -6.74 21.68 -6.33
C GLU A 83 -6.63 22.73 -5.20
N SER A 84 -6.09 22.35 -4.04
CA SER A 84 -5.85 23.29 -2.94
C SER A 84 -4.72 24.28 -3.28
N ASP A 85 -4.78 25.48 -2.69
CA ASP A 85 -3.74 26.49 -2.88
C ASP A 85 -2.36 25.98 -2.43
N ASP A 86 -2.30 25.16 -1.37
CA ASP A 86 -1.07 24.57 -0.84
C ASP A 86 -0.40 23.60 -1.83
N ASN A 87 -1.19 22.87 -2.62
CA ASN A 87 -0.69 21.86 -3.56
C ASN A 87 -0.68 22.34 -5.02
N LYS A 88 -1.13 23.56 -5.29
CA LYS A 88 -1.15 24.15 -6.63
C LYS A 88 0.23 24.16 -7.29
N VAL A 89 1.28 24.34 -6.50
CA VAL A 89 2.68 24.27 -6.96
C VAL A 89 2.99 22.90 -7.58
N ILE A 90 2.49 21.80 -7.01
CA ILE A 90 2.69 20.44 -7.54
C ILE A 90 2.07 20.33 -8.92
N LEU A 91 0.84 20.83 -9.11
CA LEU A 91 0.18 20.84 -10.41
C LEU A 91 0.94 21.68 -11.44
N GLU A 92 1.49 22.82 -11.04
CA GLU A 92 2.32 23.66 -11.90
C GLU A 92 3.60 22.93 -12.34
N GLN A 93 4.30 22.27 -11.41
CA GLN A 93 5.48 21.46 -11.74
C GLN A 93 5.14 20.31 -12.69
N ILE A 94 4.04 19.58 -12.46
CA ILE A 94 3.57 18.52 -13.37
C ILE A 94 3.30 19.09 -14.77
N LYS A 95 2.71 20.28 -14.88
CA LYS A 95 2.48 20.94 -16.17
C LYS A 95 3.79 21.30 -16.87
N ILE A 96 4.79 21.78 -16.13
CA ILE A 96 6.13 22.07 -16.64
C ILE A 96 6.79 20.79 -17.15
N ILE A 97 6.83 19.73 -16.34
CA ILE A 97 7.41 18.43 -16.72
C ILE A 97 6.74 17.90 -17.99
N LYS A 98 5.40 17.91 -18.07
CA LYS A 98 4.66 17.48 -19.26
C LYS A 98 5.02 18.31 -20.51
N LYS A 99 5.27 19.61 -20.35
CA LYS A 99 5.68 20.48 -21.47
C LYS A 99 7.10 20.17 -21.93
N GLU A 100 8.04 19.97 -21.00
CA GLU A 100 9.43 19.66 -21.33
C GLU A 100 9.57 18.26 -21.94
N LEU A 101 8.85 17.25 -21.42
CA LEU A 101 8.83 15.90 -22.00
C LEU A 101 8.39 15.90 -23.47
N LYS A 102 7.42 16.74 -23.85
CA LYS A 102 6.96 16.87 -25.24
C LYS A 102 8.03 17.40 -26.20
N LYS A 103 9.06 18.09 -25.70
CA LYS A 103 10.16 18.63 -26.51
C LYS A 103 11.25 17.59 -26.79
N ILE A 104 11.24 16.46 -26.07
CA ILE A 104 12.20 15.37 -26.27
C ILE A 104 11.75 14.59 -27.52
N TYR A 105 12.60 14.53 -28.55
CA TYR A 105 12.25 13.92 -29.84
C TYR A 105 12.53 12.40 -29.90
N LEU A 106 13.33 11.89 -28.97
CA LEU A 106 13.72 10.49 -28.91
C LEU A 106 12.80 9.71 -27.96
N LYS A 107 12.07 8.73 -28.51
CA LYS A 107 11.15 7.88 -27.77
C LYS A 107 11.84 7.13 -26.62
N ASP A 108 13.06 6.63 -26.86
CA ASP A 108 13.85 5.89 -25.84
C ASP A 108 14.36 6.79 -24.71
N SER A 109 14.58 8.08 -24.97
CA SER A 109 14.94 9.05 -23.92
C SER A 109 13.74 9.40 -23.06
N GLN A 110 12.54 9.47 -23.65
CA GLN A 110 11.30 9.71 -22.90
C GLN A 110 10.95 8.53 -22.00
N SER A 111 11.08 7.28 -22.47
CA SER A 111 10.77 6.10 -21.65
C SER A 111 11.67 5.98 -20.43
N ARG A 112 12.98 6.20 -20.60
CA ARG A 112 13.94 6.23 -19.48
C ARG A 112 13.64 7.31 -18.46
N ILE A 113 13.26 8.51 -18.91
CA ILE A 113 12.88 9.57 -17.96
C ILE A 113 11.59 9.19 -17.22
N LEU A 114 10.62 8.59 -17.92
CA LEU A 114 9.36 8.18 -17.32
C LEU A 114 9.53 7.04 -16.31
N SER A 115 10.49 6.11 -16.51
CA SER A 115 10.81 5.09 -15.51
C SER A 115 11.39 5.69 -14.23
N GLU A 116 12.12 6.80 -14.29
CA GLU A 116 12.55 7.50 -13.05
C GLU A 116 11.37 8.07 -12.25
N PHE A 117 10.23 8.32 -12.92
CA PHE A 117 9.00 8.77 -12.29
C PHE A 117 8.06 7.61 -11.92
N ASP A 118 8.48 6.34 -12.04
CA ASP A 118 7.61 5.20 -11.74
C ASP A 118 7.08 5.28 -10.33
N ILE A 119 7.92 5.60 -9.35
CA ILE A 119 7.49 5.70 -7.95
C ILE A 119 6.32 6.67 -7.77
N VAL A 120 6.32 7.77 -8.52
CA VAL A 120 5.30 8.84 -8.45
C VAL A 120 3.93 8.29 -8.85
N ARG A 121 3.84 7.35 -9.79
CA ARG A 121 2.56 6.77 -10.21
C ARG A 121 1.84 6.07 -9.04
N TYR A 122 2.60 5.55 -8.08
CA TYR A 122 2.11 4.89 -6.89
C TYR A 122 1.83 5.83 -5.72
N LEU A 123 1.91 7.16 -5.89
CA LEU A 123 1.61 8.12 -4.82
C LEU A 123 0.24 8.78 -4.94
N PHE A 124 -0.48 8.56 -6.04
CA PHE A 124 -1.76 9.23 -6.31
C PHE A 124 -2.93 8.27 -6.45
N LYS A 125 -4.13 8.78 -6.18
CA LYS A 125 -5.41 8.07 -6.40
C LYS A 125 -6.54 9.06 -6.67
N GLU A 126 -7.60 8.60 -7.34
CA GLU A 126 -8.79 9.43 -7.57
C GLU A 126 -9.49 9.81 -6.26
N SER A 127 -10.02 11.02 -6.18
CA SER A 127 -10.70 11.56 -4.99
C SER A 127 -11.90 10.73 -4.52
N LYS A 128 -12.54 9.96 -5.40
CA LYS A 128 -13.64 9.07 -5.01
C LYS A 128 -13.21 7.99 -4.01
N TYR A 129 -11.91 7.71 -3.91
CA TYR A 129 -11.31 6.77 -2.95
C TYR A 129 -10.73 7.45 -1.70
N GLU A 130 -10.93 8.77 -1.54
CA GLU A 130 -10.36 9.54 -0.42
C GLU A 130 -10.73 8.97 0.96
N TYR A 131 -11.93 8.37 1.05
CA TYR A 131 -12.42 7.72 2.26
C TYR A 131 -11.54 6.55 2.75
N GLU A 132 -10.72 5.95 1.88
CA GLU A 132 -9.83 4.86 2.27
C GLU A 132 -8.64 5.34 3.11
N GLN A 133 -8.30 6.63 3.04
CA GLN A 133 -7.19 7.25 3.78
C GLN A 133 -5.90 6.42 3.71
N GLU A 134 -5.54 6.03 2.49
CA GLU A 134 -4.50 5.06 2.18
C GLU A 134 -3.08 5.61 2.44
N TYR A 135 -2.25 4.75 2.98
CA TYR A 135 -0.80 4.86 3.11
C TYR A 135 -0.17 3.67 2.39
N ARG A 136 1.02 3.88 1.82
CA ARG A 136 1.76 2.87 1.05
C ARG A 136 3.15 2.70 1.61
N LEU A 137 3.55 1.45 1.80
CA LEU A 137 4.95 1.05 1.87
C LEU A 137 5.38 0.75 0.44
N ILE A 138 6.45 1.38 -0.03
CA ILE A 138 7.00 1.20 -1.37
C ILE A 138 8.43 0.72 -1.22
N LYS A 139 8.79 -0.33 -1.94
CA LYS A 139 10.13 -0.92 -1.95
C LYS A 139 10.57 -1.10 -3.39
N GLU A 140 11.70 -0.50 -3.74
CA GLU A 140 12.41 -0.83 -4.97
C GLU A 140 13.29 -2.06 -4.71
N CYS A 141 13.18 -3.08 -5.57
CA CYS A 141 13.82 -4.37 -5.39
C CYS A 141 14.83 -4.65 -6.50
N ASN A 142 15.89 -5.39 -6.17
CA ASN A 142 16.68 -6.09 -7.17
C ASN A 142 16.01 -7.41 -7.55
N ASP A 143 16.38 -7.98 -8.72
CA ASP A 143 15.77 -9.22 -9.23
C ASP A 143 15.90 -10.41 -8.26
N ASP A 144 16.95 -10.44 -7.42
CA ASP A 144 17.20 -11.48 -6.42
C ASP A 144 16.35 -11.35 -5.15
N GLU A 145 15.66 -10.21 -4.95
CA GLU A 145 14.72 -10.00 -3.85
C GLU A 145 13.26 -10.31 -4.22
N ILE A 146 13.01 -10.64 -5.50
CA ILE A 146 11.68 -10.89 -6.05
C ILE A 146 11.35 -12.37 -5.95
N GLU A 147 10.28 -12.65 -5.21
CA GLU A 147 9.74 -13.99 -5.01
C GLU A 147 8.54 -14.26 -5.92
N ILE A 148 8.36 -15.54 -6.27
CA ILE A 148 7.26 -15.99 -7.13
C ILE A 148 6.40 -16.99 -6.37
N GLU A 149 5.13 -16.65 -6.16
CA GLU A 149 4.15 -17.58 -5.62
C GLU A 149 3.69 -18.55 -6.73
N LYS A 150 4.28 -19.75 -6.75
CA LYS A 150 4.00 -20.76 -7.79
C LYS A 150 2.75 -21.62 -7.52
N ASN A 151 2.38 -21.80 -6.25
CA ASN A 151 1.32 -22.70 -5.81
C ASN A 151 0.24 -21.98 -4.97
N GLY A 152 -0.04 -20.72 -5.28
CA GLY A 152 -1.08 -19.94 -4.60
C GLY A 152 -2.49 -20.34 -5.02
N GLU A 153 -3.48 -19.80 -4.32
CA GLU A 153 -4.90 -19.98 -4.68
C GLU A 153 -5.28 -19.27 -5.99
N MET A 154 -4.45 -18.34 -6.44
CA MET A 154 -4.68 -17.59 -7.67
C MET A 154 -4.33 -18.39 -8.93
N LYS A 155 -5.11 -18.20 -10.00
CA LYS A 155 -4.90 -18.84 -11.31
C LYS A 155 -3.63 -18.36 -12.03
N VAL A 156 -3.02 -17.28 -11.55
CA VAL A 156 -1.80 -16.69 -12.11
C VAL A 156 -0.77 -16.52 -10.99
N PRO A 157 0.52 -16.79 -11.26
CA PRO A 157 1.57 -16.57 -10.28
C PRO A 157 1.61 -15.10 -9.84
N ARG A 158 1.82 -14.87 -8.54
CA ARG A 158 2.06 -13.53 -7.99
C ARG A 158 3.54 -13.30 -7.77
N LEU A 159 3.99 -12.10 -8.07
CA LEU A 159 5.31 -11.60 -7.67
C LEU A 159 5.16 -10.82 -6.36
N PHE A 160 6.10 -10.99 -5.45
CA PHE A 160 6.13 -10.25 -4.20
C PHE A 160 7.56 -10.19 -3.65
N THR A 161 7.76 -9.43 -2.58
CA THR A 161 9.03 -9.33 -1.87
C THR A 161 8.75 -9.29 -0.37
N TYR A 162 9.75 -9.62 0.44
CA TYR A 162 9.65 -9.55 1.89
C TYR A 162 10.26 -8.25 2.43
N LEU A 163 9.71 -7.81 3.56
CA LEU A 163 10.39 -6.85 4.43
C LEU A 163 11.43 -7.62 5.27
N SER A 164 12.56 -6.98 5.59
CA SER A 164 13.63 -7.55 6.41
C SER A 164 13.15 -7.87 7.83
N GLU A 165 12.27 -7.03 8.39
CA GLU A 165 11.70 -7.21 9.72
C GLU A 165 10.43 -8.08 9.75
N ASN A 166 10.31 -8.89 10.81
CA ASN A 166 9.08 -9.64 11.10
C ASN A 166 7.89 -8.69 11.34
N LEU A 167 6.77 -8.98 10.67
CA LEU A 167 5.53 -8.22 10.81
C LEU A 167 5.04 -8.24 12.27
N LYS A 168 4.64 -7.07 12.78
CA LYS A 168 4.02 -6.93 14.11
C LYS A 168 2.70 -6.19 14.03
N TYR A 169 1.73 -6.71 14.75
CA TYR A 169 0.37 -6.19 14.82
C TYR A 169 0.03 -5.86 16.25
N SER A 170 -0.76 -4.81 16.45
CA SER A 170 -1.27 -4.41 17.76
C SER A 170 -2.70 -4.90 17.98
N LYS A 171 -3.45 -5.09 16.90
CA LYS A 171 -4.86 -5.49 16.95
C LYS A 171 -5.24 -6.34 15.74
N ILE A 172 -6.09 -7.32 16.00
CA ILE A 172 -6.80 -8.12 15.00
C ILE A 172 -8.29 -7.95 15.23
N LYS A 173 -9.01 -7.66 14.15
CA LYS A 173 -10.46 -7.58 14.15
C LYS A 173 -11.02 -8.62 13.20
N LEU A 174 -11.81 -9.54 13.72
CA LEU A 174 -12.48 -10.57 12.95
C LEU A 174 -13.70 -9.96 12.24
N GLY A 175 -13.94 -10.38 11.00
CA GLY A 175 -15.14 -10.01 10.27
C GLY A 175 -16.42 -10.52 10.94
N PRO A 176 -17.58 -9.90 10.67
CA PRO A 176 -18.87 -10.30 11.23
C PRO A 176 -19.26 -11.75 10.88
N LYS A 177 -18.81 -12.27 9.72
CA LYS A 177 -19.05 -13.64 9.26
C LYS A 177 -17.87 -14.59 9.51
N CYS A 178 -16.81 -14.10 10.14
CA CYS A 178 -15.69 -14.93 10.55
C CYS A 178 -16.12 -15.89 11.66
N ASP A 179 -15.30 -16.91 11.90
CA ASP A 179 -15.46 -17.91 12.96
C ASP A 179 -15.64 -17.26 14.35
N ASP A 180 -16.05 -18.08 15.32
CA ASP A 180 -16.28 -17.62 16.68
C ASP A 180 -14.98 -17.04 17.27
N ILE A 181 -15.09 -15.85 17.85
CA ILE A 181 -13.95 -15.19 18.50
C ILE A 181 -13.44 -16.01 19.68
N ASP A 182 -14.32 -16.69 20.41
CA ASP A 182 -13.93 -17.52 21.55
C ASP A 182 -13.14 -18.76 21.10
N TYR A 183 -13.28 -19.15 19.83
CA TYR A 183 -12.49 -20.20 19.22
C TYR A 183 -11.14 -19.69 18.68
N VAL A 184 -11.13 -18.56 17.97
CA VAL A 184 -9.92 -18.05 17.28
C VAL A 184 -8.97 -17.29 18.21
N ALA A 185 -9.50 -16.47 19.13
CA ALA A 185 -8.70 -15.59 19.97
C ALA A 185 -7.66 -16.32 20.85
N PRO A 186 -7.94 -17.49 21.45
CA PRO A 186 -6.94 -18.23 22.23
C PRO A 186 -5.68 -18.57 21.43
N TYR A 187 -5.80 -18.95 20.17
CA TYR A 187 -4.66 -19.28 19.31
C TYR A 187 -3.83 -18.05 18.97
N ILE A 188 -4.47 -16.92 18.65
CA ILE A 188 -3.77 -15.65 18.42
C ILE A 188 -3.02 -15.24 19.68
N LYS A 189 -3.67 -15.30 20.84
CA LYS A 189 -3.08 -14.95 22.14
C LYS A 189 -1.95 -15.88 22.57
N TYR A 190 -1.93 -17.12 22.07
CA TYR A 190 -0.81 -18.04 22.26
C TYR A 190 0.43 -17.62 21.47
N VAL A 191 0.26 -17.10 20.24
CA VAL A 191 1.35 -16.60 19.41
C VAL A 191 1.86 -15.24 19.91
N ASP A 192 0.94 -14.31 20.19
CA ASP A 192 1.26 -13.00 20.75
C ASP A 192 0.14 -12.55 21.70
N SER A 193 0.44 -12.56 23.00
CA SER A 193 -0.51 -12.22 24.05
C SER A 193 -0.83 -10.72 24.10
N GLY A 194 0.02 -9.87 23.49
CA GLY A 194 -0.15 -8.43 23.42
C GLY A 194 -1.19 -7.96 22.40
N ILE A 195 -1.53 -8.77 21.41
CA ILE A 195 -2.47 -8.41 20.34
C ILE A 195 -3.89 -8.27 20.88
N GLU A 196 -4.54 -7.13 20.70
CA GLU A 196 -5.97 -6.98 20.97
C GLU A 196 -6.77 -7.78 19.94
N VAL A 197 -7.70 -8.64 20.38
CA VAL A 197 -8.57 -9.41 19.47
C VAL A 197 -10.01 -8.97 19.66
N THR A 198 -10.67 -8.58 18.56
CA THR A 198 -12.05 -8.09 18.55
C THR A 198 -12.84 -8.67 17.39
N LYS A 199 -14.17 -8.55 17.41
CA LYS A 199 -15.04 -8.89 16.28
C LYS A 199 -15.82 -7.66 15.83
N SER A 200 -15.90 -7.44 14.53
CA SER A 200 -16.69 -6.35 13.96
C SER A 200 -18.16 -6.52 14.30
N GLN A 201 -18.79 -5.42 14.73
CA GLN A 201 -20.20 -5.37 15.11
C GLN A 201 -21.07 -4.82 13.96
N ILE A 202 -20.52 -4.72 12.76
CA ILE A 202 -21.24 -4.15 11.64
C ILE A 202 -22.41 -5.07 11.24
N PRO A 203 -23.63 -4.53 11.05
CA PRO A 203 -24.75 -5.32 10.57
C PRO A 203 -24.49 -5.75 9.12
N TYR A 204 -23.98 -6.96 8.93
CA TYR A 204 -23.75 -7.53 7.61
C TYR A 204 -24.83 -8.57 7.33
N ARG A 205 -25.77 -8.24 6.45
CA ARG A 205 -26.86 -9.12 6.01
C ARG A 205 -26.42 -10.06 4.89
#